data_AF-A0A9Q4CXW3-F1
#
_entry.id   AF-A0A9Q4CXW3-F1
#
_cell.length_a   1.000
_cell.length_b   1.000
_cell.length_c   1.000
_cell.angle_alpha   90.00
_cell.angle_beta   90.00
_cell.angle_gamma   90.00
#
_symmetry.space_group_name_H-M   'P 1'
#
loop_
_entity.id
_entity.type
_entity.pdbx_description
1 polymer ?
#
loop_
_entity_poly.entity_id
_entity_poly.type
_entity_poly.pdbx_seq_one_letter_code
_entity_poly.pdbx_strand_id
1 'polypeptide(L)' 'MGLGDKISNATDKAVGGAKDKLGDATDNPDLQAEGKAQNAEGHAKQAGENVKDAAKDVKDGLK' A
#
# COMPACT_ATOMS: atom_id res chain seq x y z
N MET A 1 5.24 -25.69 -0.98
CA MET A 1 5.13 -24.33 -1.54
C MET A 1 5.41 -24.43 -3.03
N GLY A 2 4.34 -24.41 -3.83
CA GLY A 2 4.34 -24.88 -5.22
C GLY A 2 4.77 -23.81 -6.20
N LEU A 3 5.13 -24.22 -7.42
CA LEU A 3 5.42 -23.32 -8.55
C LEU A 3 4.34 -22.25 -8.78
N GLY A 4 3.08 -22.56 -8.43
CA GLY A 4 1.97 -21.61 -8.46
C GLY A 4 2.19 -20.35 -7.62
N ASP A 5 2.78 -20.46 -6.42
CA ASP A 5 3.09 -19.30 -5.58
C ASP A 5 4.14 -18.38 -6.22
N LYS A 6 5.16 -18.96 -6.86
CA LYS A 6 6.20 -18.17 -7.55
C LYS A 6 5.68 -17.51 -8.82
N ILE A 7 4.79 -18.20 -9.55
CA ILE A 7 4.18 -17.67 -10.77
C ILE A 7 3.16 -16.58 -10.42
N SER A 8 2.31 -16.76 -9.40
CA SER A 8 1.42 -15.69 -8.93
C SER A 8 2.22 -14.47 -8.48
N ASN A 9 3.28 -14.65 -7.69
CA ASN A 9 4.08 -13.51 -7.22
C ASN A 9 4.83 -12.79 -8.37
N ALA A 10 5.22 -13.52 -9.41
CA ALA A 10 5.80 -12.92 -10.63
C ALA A 10 4.73 -12.26 -11.51
N THR A 11 3.53 -12.83 -11.56
CA THR A 11 2.38 -12.33 -12.33
C THR A 11 1.84 -11.05 -11.69
N ASP A 12 1.66 -11.01 -10.38
CA ASP A 12 1.27 -9.80 -9.64
C ASP A 12 2.30 -8.68 -9.79
N LYS A 13 3.61 -8.99 -9.80
CA LYS A 13 4.65 -7.99 -10.09
C LYS A 13 4.61 -7.50 -11.54
N ALA A 14 4.39 -8.40 -12.49
CA ALA A 14 4.33 -8.04 -13.91
C ALA A 14 3.05 -7.25 -14.23
N VAL A 15 1.90 -7.65 -13.68
CA VAL A 15 0.60 -6.98 -13.82
C VAL A 15 0.59 -5.66 -13.07
N GLY A 16 1.19 -5.60 -11.88
CA GLY A 16 1.36 -4.36 -11.12
C GLY A 16 2.23 -3.36 -11.87
N GLY A 17 3.43 -3.77 -12.31
CA GLY A 17 4.31 -2.92 -13.10
C GLY A 17 3.73 -2.52 -14.47
N ALA A 18 2.91 -3.39 -15.07
CA ALA A 18 2.18 -3.09 -16.29
C ALA A 18 1.05 -2.08 -16.03
N LYS A 19 0.28 -2.21 -14.94
CA LYS A 19 -0.76 -1.25 -14.55
C LYS A 19 -0.18 0.12 -14.19
N ASP A 20 0.97 0.16 -13.52
CA ASP A 20 1.68 1.41 -13.22
C ASP A 20 2.10 2.11 -14.51
N LYS A 21 2.74 1.38 -15.43
CA LYS A 21 3.15 1.91 -16.74
C LYS A 21 1.97 2.26 -17.64
N LEU A 22 0.89 1.48 -17.63
CA LEU A 22 -0.32 1.75 -18.41
C LEU A 22 -1.10 2.93 -17.83
N GLY A 23 -1.15 3.08 -16.52
CA GLY A 23 -1.74 4.25 -15.86
C GLY A 23 -0.99 5.53 -16.19
N ASP A 24 0.35 5.48 -16.17
CA ASP A 24 1.22 6.59 -16.57
C ASP A 24 1.13 6.90 -18.07
N ALA A 25 1.07 5.86 -18.92
CA ALA A 25 1.02 6.02 -20.39
C ALA A 25 -0.37 6.33 -20.97
N THR A 26 -1.45 5.98 -20.26
CA THR A 26 -2.84 6.22 -20.71
C THR A 26 -3.32 7.62 -20.29
N ASP A 27 -2.55 8.37 -19.51
CA ASP A 27 -2.93 9.69 -18.99
C ASP A 27 -4.34 9.64 -18.37
N ASN A 28 -4.57 8.61 -17.53
CA ASN A 28 -5.87 8.35 -16.92
C ASN A 28 -5.85 8.94 -15.50
N PRO A 29 -6.29 10.20 -15.32
CA PRO A 29 -6.16 10.92 -14.06
C PRO A 29 -6.87 10.20 -12.91
N ASP A 30 -7.92 9.45 -13.17
CA ASP A 30 -8.62 8.64 -12.17
C ASP A 30 -7.74 7.53 -11.59
N LEU A 31 -7.00 6.78 -12.41
CA LEU A 31 -6.10 5.72 -11.93
C LEU A 31 -4.90 6.28 -11.15
N GLN A 32 -4.32 7.39 -11.61
CA GLN A 32 -3.26 8.08 -10.86
C GLN A 32 -3.78 8.70 -9.56
N ALA A 33 -4.99 9.25 -9.56
CA ALA A 33 -5.62 9.85 -8.38
C ALA A 33 -5.98 8.79 -7.33
N GLU A 34 -6.58 7.66 -7.74
CA GLU A 34 -6.84 6.54 -6.85
C GLU A 34 -5.54 5.98 -6.25
N GLY A 35 -4.49 5.82 -7.06
CA GLY A 35 -3.18 5.36 -6.59
C GLY A 35 -2.56 6.31 -5.57
N LYS A 36 -2.56 7.62 -5.85
CA LYS A 36 -2.05 8.63 -4.91
C LYS A 36 -2.90 8.73 -3.64
N ALA A 37 -4.22 8.63 -3.77
CA ALA A 37 -5.14 8.66 -2.63
C ALA A 37 -4.97 7.44 -1.73
N GLN A 38 -4.88 6.23 -2.29
CA GLN A 38 -4.60 5.01 -1.51
C GLN A 38 -3.24 5.07 -0.82
N ASN A 39 -2.22 5.58 -1.51
CA ASN A 39 -0.88 5.68 -0.92
C ASN A 39 -0.84 6.71 0.23
N ALA A 40 -1.53 7.84 0.05
CA ALA A 40 -1.68 8.85 1.10
C ALA A 40 -2.49 8.32 2.30
N GLU A 41 -3.58 7.60 2.04
CA GLU A 41 -4.42 7.03 3.10
C GLU A 41 -3.68 5.91 3.85
N GLY A 42 -2.90 5.09 3.15
CA GLY A 42 -2.02 4.09 3.73
C GLY A 42 -0.95 4.71 4.65
N HIS A 43 -0.24 5.73 4.16
CA HIS A 43 0.73 6.48 4.96
C HIS A 43 0.10 7.15 6.19
N ALA A 44 -1.09 7.74 6.02
CA ALA A 44 -1.81 8.38 7.12
C ALA A 44 -2.28 7.37 8.17
N LYS A 45 -2.82 6.22 7.76
CA LYS A 45 -3.19 5.14 8.69
C LYS A 45 -1.98 4.60 9.44
N GLN A 46 -0.88 4.33 8.75
CA GLN A 46 0.32 3.78 9.37
C GLN A 46 0.95 4.78 10.37
N ALA A 47 0.98 6.07 10.03
CA ALA A 47 1.42 7.11 10.95
C ALA A 47 0.47 7.26 12.16
N GLY A 48 -0.84 7.21 11.94
CA GLY A 48 -1.86 7.27 12.98
C GLY A 48 -1.82 6.08 13.92
N GLU A 49 -1.63 4.87 13.39
CA GLU A 49 -1.46 3.64 14.19
C GLU A 49 -0.19 3.70 15.02
N ASN A 50 0.96 4.09 14.47
CA ASN A 50 2.20 4.22 15.23
C ASN A 50 2.07 5.22 16.41
N VAL A 51 1.41 6.36 16.18
CA VAL A 51 1.15 7.36 17.23
C VAL A 51 0.19 6.81 18.27
N LYS A 52 -0.87 6.11 17.85
CA LYS A 52 -1.87 5.54 18.75
C LYS A 52 -1.28 4.39 19.59
N ASP A 53 -0.42 3.57 19.01
CA ASP A 53 0.26 2.46 19.67
C ASP A 53 1.24 2.99 20.71
N ALA A 54 2.11 3.95 20.34
CA ALA A 54 3.01 4.62 21.28
C ALA A 54 2.25 5.34 22.42
N ALA A 55 1.12 5.98 22.12
CA ALA A 55 0.27 6.60 23.13
C ALA A 55 -0.38 5.57 24.06
N LYS A 56 -0.71 4.38 23.54
CA LYS A 56 -1.30 3.29 24.32
C LYS A 56 -0.25 2.66 25.23
N ASP A 57 0.96 2.39 24.74
CA ASP A 57 2.10 1.90 25.53
C ASP A 57 2.45 2.84 26.68
N VAL A 58 2.55 4.15 26.41
CA VAL A 58 2.83 5.16 27.45
C VAL A 58 1.71 5.19 28.50
N LYS A 59 0.45 5.09 28.07
CA LYS A 59 -0.71 5.07 28.98
C LYS A 59 -0.76 3.79 29.82
N ASP A 60 -0.41 2.64 29.26
CA ASP A 60 -0.39 1.36 29.96
C ASP A 60 0.76 1.29 30.97
N GLY A 61 1.94 1.81 30.61
CA GLY A 61 3.10 1.90 31.52
C GLY A 61 2.96 2.92 32.66
N LEU A 62 2.00 3.85 32.57
CA LEU A 62 1.69 4.83 33.61
C LEU A 62 0.54 4.39 34.55
N LYS A 63 -0.12 3.26 34.27
CA LYS A 63 -1.26 2.75 35.04
C LYS A 63 -0.86 1.63 36.00
#